data_AF-A0A921CMR0-F1
#
_entry.id   AF-A0A921CMR0-F1
#
_cell.length_a   1.000
_cell.length_b   1.000
_cell.length_c   1.000
_cell.angle_alpha   90.00
_cell.angle_beta   90.00
_cell.angle_gamma   90.00
#
_symmetry.space_group_name_H-M   'P 1'
#
loop_
_entity.id
_entity.type
_entity.pdbx_description
1 polymer ?
#
loop_
_entity_poly.entity_id
_entity_poly.type
_entity_poly.pdbx_seq_one_letter_code
_entity_poly.pdbx_strand_id
1 'polypeptide(L)'
;MSPLVKTEVMVGENTGRLLAETTVTLATPAVKIRSIAADVTNLVANVIEDNVILEGIIRQHVFYVGTDTVVHHQAEDLPFCTYVVITGAQPGMNVEVFPTVEQVLPDLAADGNTVTLKAVLEMLVKVGDTRQLNLQEGGGVTYLFHQVRGENTVQEVSQSTVALAAPALKITDATAQVVVTDSHVIEDKVVVEGRVRSQICYVSLDDNLEHHQADDIVFSTLVDVPGVAPGMTAKVNSRVEDVLYELSPDGTALAFQVAFELFVKVTEDVELALAPGTTLIKAEQVVGEDNLHTLIESTCVLAPTAQRIKQVTAEVGSVAANVIPGKVIVQGILRQRIYFTGVDDINYEREEEVPFMGYVAIGEAVPGMSALVTPKVNGIVQELSSSGDSLRQKVMLELHVRVLQTVQAAVAEAAEL
;
A
#
# COMPACT_ATOMS: atom_id res chain seq x y z
N MET A 1 15.03 27.81 0.86
CA MET A 1 14.43 27.24 -0.35
C MET A 1 13.12 26.62 0.07
N SER A 2 12.03 26.89 -0.64
CA SER A 2 10.75 26.27 -0.33
C SER A 2 10.85 24.75 -0.51
N PRO A 3 10.21 23.95 0.34
CA PRO A 3 10.25 22.50 0.24
C PRO A 3 9.52 22.00 -1.01
N LEU A 4 10.19 21.16 -1.79
CA LEU A 4 9.60 20.45 -2.92
C LEU A 4 8.82 19.23 -2.39
N VAL A 5 7.50 19.30 -2.46
CA VAL A 5 6.62 18.24 -1.95
C VAL A 5 5.86 17.58 -3.08
N LYS A 6 5.69 16.25 -2.97
CA LYS A 6 4.80 15.50 -3.86
C LYS A 6 3.40 15.49 -3.25
N THR A 7 2.44 16.07 -3.95
CA THR A 7 1.04 16.15 -3.50
C THR A 7 0.10 16.06 -4.69
N GLU A 8 -1.17 15.77 -4.43
CA GLU A 8 -2.22 15.71 -5.43
C GLU A 8 -2.90 17.08 -5.53
N VAL A 9 -2.90 17.67 -6.72
CA VAL A 9 -3.61 18.90 -7.03
C VAL A 9 -4.99 18.54 -7.54
N MET A 10 -6.02 19.08 -6.92
CA MET A 10 -7.40 18.89 -7.36
C MET A 10 -7.61 19.57 -8.71
N VAL A 11 -7.99 18.78 -9.70
CA VAL A 11 -8.33 19.26 -11.05
C VAL A 11 -9.79 19.68 -11.09
N GLY A 12 -10.67 18.86 -10.52
CA GLY A 12 -12.09 19.18 -10.44
C GLY A 12 -12.89 18.15 -9.65
N GLU A 13 -14.09 18.57 -9.29
CA GLU A 13 -15.07 17.75 -8.57
C GLU A 13 -16.45 18.06 -9.12
N ASN A 14 -17.22 17.01 -9.41
CA ASN A 14 -18.60 17.15 -9.88
C ASN A 14 -19.42 15.92 -9.49
N THR A 15 -20.74 16.10 -9.42
CA THR A 15 -21.68 15.03 -9.08
C THR A 15 -22.50 14.65 -10.31
N GLY A 16 -22.39 13.39 -10.74
CA GLY A 16 -23.26 12.80 -11.76
C GLY A 16 -24.49 12.17 -11.15
N ARG A 17 -25.60 12.16 -11.90
CA ARG A 17 -26.81 11.42 -11.55
C ARG A 17 -27.22 10.50 -12.69
N LEU A 18 -27.57 9.27 -12.36
CA LEU A 18 -28.05 8.24 -13.28
C LEU A 18 -29.40 7.71 -12.80
N LEU A 19 -30.37 7.68 -13.71
CA LEU A 19 -31.59 6.90 -13.55
C LEU A 19 -31.42 5.59 -14.34
N ALA A 20 -31.34 4.47 -13.64
CA ALA A 20 -31.23 3.15 -14.23
C ALA A 20 -32.55 2.39 -14.03
N GLU A 21 -33.05 1.75 -15.09
CA GLU A 21 -34.32 1.03 -15.06
C GLU A 21 -34.11 -0.42 -15.48
N THR A 22 -34.67 -1.36 -14.72
CA THR A 22 -34.70 -2.78 -15.07
C THR A 22 -36.08 -3.37 -14.77
N THR A 23 -36.47 -4.42 -15.49
CA THR A 23 -37.69 -5.18 -15.20
C THR A 23 -37.32 -6.59 -14.81
N VAL A 24 -37.74 -6.98 -13.61
CA VAL A 24 -37.40 -8.26 -12.99
C VAL A 24 -38.62 -9.16 -13.02
N THR A 25 -38.48 -10.38 -13.51
CA THR A 25 -39.47 -11.44 -13.35
C THR A 25 -39.30 -12.08 -11.99
N LEU A 26 -40.34 -12.04 -11.16
CA LEU A 26 -40.32 -12.58 -9.81
C LEU A 26 -40.55 -14.10 -9.84
N ALA A 27 -39.75 -14.84 -9.07
CA ALA A 27 -39.86 -16.30 -8.98
C ALA A 27 -41.21 -16.78 -8.43
N THR A 28 -41.92 -15.91 -7.70
CA THR A 28 -43.27 -16.15 -7.20
C THR A 28 -44.08 -14.86 -7.38
N PRO A 29 -45.33 -14.92 -7.89
CA PRO A 29 -46.14 -13.74 -8.07
C PRO A 29 -46.30 -12.99 -6.74
N ALA A 30 -45.98 -11.70 -6.75
CA ALA A 30 -46.02 -10.85 -5.57
C ALA A 30 -47.37 -10.16 -5.39
N VAL A 31 -47.79 -10.03 -4.14
CA VAL A 31 -48.90 -9.18 -3.73
C VAL A 31 -48.43 -7.73 -3.52
N LYS A 32 -47.21 -7.55 -2.99
CA LYS A 32 -46.58 -6.25 -2.79
C LYS A 32 -45.07 -6.36 -2.63
N ILE A 33 -44.35 -5.31 -3.01
CA ILE A 33 -42.95 -5.12 -2.65
C ILE A 33 -42.87 -4.59 -1.22
N ARG A 34 -42.02 -5.21 -0.39
CA ARG A 34 -41.82 -4.82 1.01
C ARG A 34 -40.72 -3.77 1.12
N SER A 35 -39.57 -4.05 0.53
CA SER A 35 -38.38 -3.18 0.56
C SER A 35 -37.41 -3.60 -0.51
N ILE A 36 -36.58 -2.66 -0.95
CA ILE A 36 -35.46 -2.93 -1.84
C ILE A 36 -34.22 -2.32 -1.17
N ALA A 37 -33.18 -3.13 -1.02
CA ALA A 37 -31.85 -2.64 -0.68
C ALA A 37 -31.00 -2.69 -1.95
N ALA A 38 -30.13 -1.71 -2.15
CA ALA A 38 -29.25 -1.70 -3.30
C ALA A 38 -27.92 -1.04 -2.99
N ASP A 39 -26.88 -1.54 -3.64
CA ASP A 39 -25.51 -1.08 -3.54
C ASP A 39 -24.81 -1.15 -4.91
N VAL A 40 -23.75 -0.37 -5.06
CA VAL A 40 -22.92 -0.39 -6.27
C VAL A 40 -21.72 -1.30 -6.03
N THR A 41 -21.50 -2.24 -6.94
CA THR A 41 -20.36 -3.15 -6.94
C THR A 41 -19.61 -3.07 -8.25
N ASN A 42 -18.36 -3.54 -8.25
CA ASN A 42 -17.49 -3.60 -9.44
C ASN A 42 -17.37 -2.26 -10.18
N LEU A 43 -17.32 -1.15 -9.44
CA LEU A 43 -17.19 0.19 -10.01
C LEU A 43 -15.77 0.40 -10.55
N VAL A 44 -15.68 0.71 -11.83
CA VAL A 44 -14.45 1.11 -12.52
C VAL A 44 -14.64 2.52 -13.04
N ALA A 45 -13.59 3.34 -12.89
CA ALA A 45 -13.55 4.71 -13.39
C ALA A 45 -12.38 4.87 -14.37
N ASN A 46 -12.64 5.48 -15.52
CA ASN A 46 -11.62 5.81 -16.50
C ASN A 46 -11.66 7.31 -16.81
N VAL A 47 -10.53 7.99 -16.55
CA VAL A 47 -10.40 9.41 -16.84
C VAL A 47 -10.04 9.59 -18.31
N ILE A 48 -10.84 10.37 -19.02
CA ILE A 48 -10.57 10.84 -20.37
C ILE A 48 -10.57 12.37 -20.39
N GLU A 49 -10.32 12.95 -21.55
CA GLU A 49 -10.37 14.40 -21.71
C GLU A 49 -11.74 14.96 -21.25
N ASP A 50 -11.68 15.85 -20.25
CA ASP A 50 -12.80 16.57 -19.61
C ASP A 50 -13.91 15.70 -18.98
N ASN A 51 -13.73 14.38 -18.92
CA ASN A 51 -14.77 13.46 -18.46
C ASN A 51 -14.20 12.27 -17.70
N VAL A 52 -15.03 11.68 -16.85
CA VAL A 52 -14.77 10.39 -16.22
C VAL A 52 -15.87 9.43 -16.63
N ILE A 53 -15.50 8.32 -17.27
CA ILE A 53 -16.42 7.22 -17.59
C ILE A 53 -16.50 6.30 -16.38
N LEU A 54 -17.72 5.93 -15.99
CA LEU A 54 -18.04 5.09 -14.85
C LEU A 54 -18.80 3.85 -15.31
N GLU A 55 -18.29 2.68 -14.96
CA GLU A 55 -18.90 1.39 -15.26
C GLU A 55 -19.04 0.58 -13.97
N GLY A 56 -20.20 -0.01 -13.73
CA GLY A 56 -20.42 -0.80 -12.52
C GLY A 56 -21.72 -1.58 -12.55
N ILE A 57 -22.05 -2.19 -11.42
CA ILE A 57 -23.27 -3.00 -11.24
C ILE A 57 -24.04 -2.46 -10.05
N ILE A 58 -25.31 -2.11 -10.26
CA ILE A 58 -26.27 -1.86 -9.18
C ILE A 58 -26.84 -3.22 -8.78
N ARG A 59 -26.42 -3.74 -7.64
CA ARG A 59 -26.99 -4.97 -7.06
C ARG A 59 -28.24 -4.60 -6.28
N GLN A 60 -29.37 -5.21 -6.62
CA GLN A 60 -30.67 -4.92 -6.04
C GLN A 60 -31.22 -6.15 -5.33
N HIS A 61 -31.47 -6.03 -4.03
CA HIS A 61 -32.11 -7.06 -3.21
C HIS A 61 -33.59 -6.73 -3.01
N VAL A 62 -34.45 -7.40 -3.77
CA VAL A 62 -35.91 -7.24 -3.72
C VAL A 62 -36.50 -8.17 -2.68
N PHE A 63 -37.15 -7.58 -1.67
CA PHE A 63 -37.94 -8.33 -0.69
C PHE A 63 -39.42 -8.07 -0.94
N TYR A 64 -40.21 -9.13 -1.13
CA TYR A 64 -41.62 -9.02 -1.51
C TYR A 64 -42.47 -10.09 -0.81
N VAL A 65 -43.78 -9.82 -0.72
CA VAL A 65 -44.75 -10.79 -0.17
C VAL A 65 -45.37 -11.54 -1.34
N GLY A 66 -45.20 -12.86 -1.38
CA GLY A 66 -45.79 -13.73 -2.39
C GLY A 66 -47.28 -13.95 -2.19
N THR A 67 -47.94 -14.46 -3.23
CA THR A 67 -49.34 -14.93 -3.16
C THR A 67 -49.54 -16.10 -2.18
N ASP A 68 -48.45 -16.79 -1.82
CA ASP A 68 -48.36 -17.80 -0.75
C ASP A 68 -48.26 -17.20 0.66
N THR A 69 -48.33 -15.87 0.79
CA THR A 69 -48.20 -15.10 2.04
C THR A 69 -46.81 -15.16 2.70
N VAL A 70 -45.80 -15.67 1.99
CA VAL A 70 -44.41 -15.74 2.46
C VAL A 70 -43.62 -14.53 1.98
N VAL A 71 -42.62 -14.10 2.75
CA VAL A 71 -41.64 -13.09 2.31
C VAL A 71 -40.56 -13.78 1.52
N HIS A 72 -40.44 -13.42 0.24
CA HIS A 72 -39.41 -13.89 -0.66
C HIS A 72 -38.31 -12.84 -0.82
N HIS A 73 -37.12 -13.32 -1.17
CA HIS A 73 -35.96 -12.50 -1.52
C HIS A 73 -35.48 -12.92 -2.91
N GLN A 74 -35.23 -11.93 -3.76
CA GLN A 74 -34.61 -12.12 -5.07
C GLN A 74 -33.57 -11.01 -5.27
N ALA A 75 -32.39 -11.38 -5.77
CA ALA A 75 -31.35 -10.44 -6.14
C ALA A 75 -31.32 -10.26 -7.66
N GLU A 76 -31.07 -9.03 -8.11
CA GLU A 76 -30.88 -8.65 -9.51
C GLU A 76 -29.65 -7.77 -9.65
N ASP A 77 -28.81 -8.04 -10.65
CA ASP A 77 -27.63 -7.23 -10.96
C ASP A 77 -27.92 -6.41 -12.23
N LEU A 78 -27.94 -5.08 -12.09
CA LEU A 78 -28.16 -4.14 -13.20
C LEU A 78 -26.84 -3.44 -13.57
N PRO A 79 -26.19 -3.84 -14.68
CA PRO A 79 -24.99 -3.14 -15.14
C PRO A 79 -25.34 -1.73 -15.62
N PHE A 80 -24.43 -0.78 -15.38
CA PHE A 80 -24.54 0.58 -15.89
C PHE A 80 -23.23 1.09 -16.46
N CYS A 81 -23.36 2.05 -17.39
CA CYS A 81 -22.27 2.86 -17.90
C CYS A 81 -22.76 4.31 -17.99
N THR A 82 -21.98 5.24 -17.45
CA THR A 82 -22.28 6.67 -17.53
C THR A 82 -21.00 7.48 -17.49
N TYR A 83 -21.11 8.80 -17.54
CA TYR A 83 -19.97 9.68 -17.40
C TYR A 83 -20.30 10.90 -16.54
N VAL A 84 -19.27 11.48 -15.93
CA VAL A 84 -19.34 12.76 -15.22
C VAL A 84 -18.36 13.72 -15.87
N VAL A 85 -18.83 14.91 -16.22
CA VAL A 85 -18.01 15.97 -16.80
C VAL A 85 -17.15 16.59 -15.70
N ILE A 86 -15.84 16.58 -15.89
CA ILE A 86 -14.83 17.19 -15.02
C ILE A 86 -13.86 17.97 -15.91
N THR A 87 -14.12 19.27 -16.09
CA THR A 87 -13.28 20.13 -16.93
C THR A 87 -11.83 20.14 -16.45
N GLY A 88 -10.88 19.94 -17.37
CA GLY A 88 -9.45 19.83 -17.10
C GLY A 88 -8.96 18.41 -16.83
N ALA A 89 -9.85 17.42 -16.69
CA ALA A 89 -9.46 16.02 -16.53
C ALA A 89 -8.72 15.50 -17.77
N GLN A 90 -7.68 14.69 -17.55
CA GLN A 90 -6.83 14.10 -18.59
C GLN A 90 -6.51 12.63 -18.26
N PRO A 91 -6.26 11.78 -19.29
CA PRO A 91 -5.83 10.41 -19.07
C PRO A 91 -4.60 10.31 -18.16
N GLY A 92 -4.64 9.38 -17.21
CA GLY A 92 -3.56 9.15 -16.24
C GLY A 92 -3.68 9.95 -14.93
N MET A 93 -4.64 10.89 -14.84
CA MET A 93 -4.99 11.54 -13.56
C MET A 93 -5.67 10.54 -12.61
N ASN A 94 -5.54 10.81 -11.32
CA ASN A 94 -6.20 10.04 -10.27
C ASN A 94 -7.69 10.38 -10.22
N VAL A 95 -8.51 9.39 -9.87
CA VAL A 95 -9.94 9.56 -9.71
C VAL A 95 -10.46 8.84 -8.48
N GLU A 96 -11.32 9.51 -7.72
CA GLU A 96 -12.09 8.93 -6.61
C GLU A 96 -13.57 9.07 -6.92
N VAL A 97 -14.32 8.00 -6.69
CA VAL A 97 -15.77 7.97 -6.95
C VAL A 97 -16.50 7.49 -5.70
N PHE A 98 -17.48 8.27 -5.28
CA PHE A 98 -18.33 7.97 -4.12
C PHE A 98 -19.77 7.74 -4.61
N PRO A 99 -20.13 6.50 -4.96
CA PRO A 99 -21.48 6.17 -5.41
C PRO A 99 -22.44 6.09 -4.23
N THR A 100 -23.65 6.62 -4.41
CA THR A 100 -24.77 6.53 -3.45
C THR A 100 -26.04 6.16 -4.20
N VAL A 101 -26.65 5.01 -3.87
CA VAL A 101 -28.00 4.70 -4.34
C VAL A 101 -28.99 5.51 -3.50
N GLU A 102 -29.52 6.60 -4.05
CA GLU A 102 -30.45 7.48 -3.33
C GLU A 102 -31.76 6.75 -3.03
N GLN A 103 -32.29 6.03 -4.03
CA GLN A 103 -33.55 5.29 -3.92
C GLN A 103 -33.70 4.26 -5.05
N VAL A 104 -34.50 3.22 -4.77
CA VAL A 104 -35.01 2.31 -5.80
C VAL A 104 -36.52 2.29 -5.72
N LEU A 105 -37.19 2.75 -6.77
CA LEU A 105 -38.64 2.84 -6.85
C LEU A 105 -39.20 1.61 -7.59
N PRO A 106 -40.00 0.76 -6.92
CA PRO A 106 -40.67 -0.35 -7.58
C PRO A 106 -41.99 0.08 -8.23
N ASP A 107 -42.26 -0.48 -9.40
CA ASP A 107 -43.57 -0.48 -10.06
C ASP A 107 -43.95 -1.94 -10.34
N LEU A 108 -44.81 -2.50 -9.47
CA LEU A 108 -45.23 -3.90 -9.54
C LEU A 108 -46.38 -4.04 -10.53
N ALA A 109 -46.22 -4.93 -11.51
CA ALA A 109 -47.26 -5.21 -12.49
C ALA A 109 -48.52 -5.79 -11.82
N ALA A 110 -49.68 -5.54 -12.42
CA ALA A 110 -50.98 -5.94 -11.86
C ALA A 110 -51.15 -7.46 -11.72
N ASP A 111 -50.40 -8.26 -12.49
CA ASP A 111 -50.39 -9.72 -12.39
C ASP A 111 -49.44 -10.26 -11.31
N GLY A 112 -48.65 -9.38 -10.69
CA GLY A 112 -47.67 -9.70 -9.65
C GLY A 112 -46.42 -10.42 -10.16
N ASN A 113 -46.30 -10.71 -11.46
CA ASN A 113 -45.21 -11.54 -12.00
C ASN A 113 -43.94 -10.74 -12.27
N THR A 114 -44.05 -9.45 -12.54
CA THR A 114 -42.92 -8.58 -12.84
C THR A 114 -42.94 -7.31 -12.02
N VAL A 115 -41.75 -6.79 -11.72
CA VAL A 115 -41.57 -5.48 -11.10
C VAL A 115 -40.55 -4.68 -11.90
N THR A 116 -40.91 -3.46 -12.28
CA THR A 116 -39.97 -2.49 -12.84
C THR A 116 -39.31 -1.71 -11.71
N LEU A 117 -37.98 -1.68 -11.70
CA LEU A 117 -37.17 -1.06 -10.66
C LEU A 117 -36.44 0.14 -11.26
N LYS A 118 -36.70 1.33 -10.72
CA LYS A 118 -36.03 2.58 -11.10
C LYS A 118 -35.07 2.98 -10.00
N ALA A 119 -33.78 2.74 -10.22
CA ALA A 119 -32.72 3.14 -9.30
C ALA A 119 -32.22 4.54 -9.66
N VAL A 120 -32.15 5.42 -8.67
CA VAL A 120 -31.50 6.72 -8.78
C VAL A 120 -30.14 6.62 -8.10
N LEU A 121 -29.09 6.76 -8.89
CA LEU A 121 -27.70 6.72 -8.45
C LEU A 121 -27.11 8.14 -8.51
N GLU A 122 -26.52 8.59 -7.42
CA GLU A 122 -25.69 9.79 -7.36
C GLU A 122 -24.23 9.38 -7.22
N MET A 123 -23.33 9.99 -7.98
CA MET A 123 -21.89 9.69 -7.96
C MET A 123 -21.11 10.99 -7.85
N LEU A 124 -20.51 11.23 -6.68
CA LEU A 124 -19.52 12.28 -6.53
C LEU A 124 -18.20 11.80 -7.12
N VAL A 125 -17.67 12.53 -8.09
CA VAL A 125 -16.39 12.23 -8.76
C VAL A 125 -15.41 13.34 -8.45
N LYS A 126 -14.23 12.96 -7.96
CA LYS A 126 -13.11 13.86 -7.69
C LYS A 126 -11.93 13.44 -8.57
N VAL A 127 -11.34 14.37 -9.31
CA VAL A 127 -10.15 14.13 -10.14
C VAL A 127 -8.99 14.97 -9.61
N GLY A 128 -7.84 14.33 -9.46
CA GLY A 128 -6.60 14.97 -9.01
C GLY A 128 -5.41 14.56 -9.86
N ASP A 129 -4.40 15.43 -9.88
CA ASP A 129 -3.14 15.22 -10.59
C ASP A 129 -1.97 15.26 -9.62
N THR A 130 -1.12 14.23 -9.64
CA THR A 130 0.00 14.12 -8.71
C THR A 130 1.18 14.92 -9.23
N ARG A 131 1.51 16.02 -8.54
CA ARG A 131 2.55 16.97 -8.95
C ARG A 131 3.59 17.15 -7.85
N GLN A 132 4.79 17.57 -8.25
CA GLN A 132 5.79 18.09 -7.33
C GLN A 132 5.67 19.61 -7.32
N LEU A 133 5.41 20.19 -6.15
CA LEU A 133 5.19 21.62 -5.99
C LEU A 133 6.16 22.20 -4.96
N ASN A 134 6.62 23.42 -5.21
CA ASN A 134 7.24 24.24 -4.18
C ASN A 134 6.14 25.02 -3.48
N LEU A 135 5.83 24.67 -2.23
CA LEU A 135 4.76 25.34 -1.49
C LEU A 135 5.32 26.49 -0.64
N GLN A 136 4.57 27.58 -0.53
CA GLN A 136 4.97 28.72 0.29
C GLN A 136 4.60 28.48 1.76
N GLU A 137 5.62 28.44 2.63
CA GLU A 137 5.42 28.41 4.08
C GLU A 137 4.76 29.71 4.58
N GLY A 138 3.94 29.58 5.62
CA GLY A 138 3.22 30.68 6.26
C GLY A 138 2.59 30.28 7.59
N GLY A 139 1.97 31.23 8.30
CA GLY A 139 1.32 30.98 9.60
C GLY A 139 -0.06 30.30 9.52
N GLY A 140 -0.30 29.49 8.49
CA GLY A 140 -1.56 28.79 8.29
C GLY A 140 -1.64 27.44 9.01
N VAL A 141 -2.49 26.56 8.50
CA VAL A 141 -2.65 25.19 9.01
C VAL A 141 -1.42 24.36 8.65
N THR A 142 -1.04 23.45 9.56
CA THR A 142 0.06 22.50 9.35
C THR A 142 -0.43 21.25 8.63
N TYR A 143 0.29 20.90 7.57
CA TYR A 143 0.06 19.68 6.80
C TYR A 143 1.31 18.82 6.80
N LEU A 144 1.11 17.51 6.81
CA LEU A 144 2.16 16.53 6.65
C LEU A 144 2.38 16.26 5.16
N PHE A 145 3.63 16.40 4.71
CA PHE A 145 4.04 16.06 3.36
C PHE A 145 5.21 15.09 3.38
N HIS A 146 5.30 14.29 2.32
CA HIS A 146 6.52 13.57 1.98
C HIS A 146 7.38 14.48 1.10
N GLN A 147 8.28 15.25 1.71
CA GLN A 147 9.21 16.11 0.97
C GLN A 147 10.20 15.24 0.21
N VAL A 148 10.38 15.54 -1.07
CA VAL A 148 11.41 14.89 -1.89
C VAL A 148 12.76 15.47 -1.50
N ARG A 149 13.65 14.63 -0.96
CA ARG A 149 15.02 15.00 -0.58
C ARG A 149 16.00 14.78 -1.72
N GLY A 150 15.73 13.79 -2.57
CA GLY A 150 16.47 13.56 -3.79
C GLY A 150 15.88 12.41 -4.60
N GLU A 151 16.29 12.35 -5.86
CA GLU A 151 15.97 11.26 -6.76
C GLU A 151 17.16 11.01 -7.69
N ASN A 152 17.36 9.75 -8.08
CA ASN A 152 18.36 9.38 -9.07
C ASN A 152 17.95 8.10 -9.80
N THR A 153 18.46 7.93 -11.01
CA THR A 153 18.26 6.73 -11.84
C THR A 153 19.63 6.12 -12.14
N VAL A 154 19.76 4.81 -11.95
CA VAL A 154 20.94 4.05 -12.37
C VAL A 154 20.54 2.90 -13.28
N GLN A 155 21.45 2.52 -14.18
CA GLN A 155 21.34 1.30 -14.97
C GLN A 155 22.33 0.27 -14.43
N GLU A 156 21.87 -0.96 -14.31
CA GLU A 156 22.62 -2.10 -13.80
C GLU A 156 22.60 -3.24 -14.81
N VAL A 157 23.64 -4.06 -14.78
CA VAL A 157 23.75 -5.25 -15.61
C VAL A 157 24.08 -6.44 -14.73
N SER A 158 23.15 -7.40 -14.64
CA SER A 158 23.36 -8.66 -13.96
C SER A 158 23.77 -9.74 -14.97
N GLN A 159 24.92 -10.38 -14.74
CA GLN A 159 25.41 -11.48 -15.56
C GLN A 159 25.47 -12.78 -14.74
N SER A 160 24.98 -13.87 -15.31
CA SER A 160 25.07 -15.20 -14.69
C SER A 160 25.18 -16.30 -15.74
N THR A 161 25.45 -17.52 -15.27
CA THR A 161 25.34 -18.73 -16.08
C THR A 161 24.49 -19.73 -15.32
N VAL A 162 23.38 -20.12 -15.93
CA VAL A 162 22.42 -21.06 -15.34
C VAL A 162 22.69 -22.44 -15.92
N ALA A 163 22.97 -23.41 -15.06
CA ALA A 163 23.01 -24.82 -15.46
C ALA A 163 21.58 -25.31 -15.71
N LEU A 164 21.32 -25.83 -16.91
CA LEU A 164 20.00 -26.33 -17.28
C LEU A 164 19.82 -27.74 -16.70
N ALA A 165 18.62 -28.02 -16.17
CA ALA A 165 18.30 -29.31 -15.54
C ALA A 165 18.38 -30.49 -16.52
N ALA A 166 18.22 -30.21 -17.82
CA ALA A 166 18.46 -31.12 -18.93
C ALA A 166 19.12 -30.35 -20.08
N PRO A 167 20.02 -30.97 -20.87
CA PRO A 167 20.64 -30.32 -22.02
C PRO A 167 19.57 -29.79 -23.00
N ALA A 168 19.64 -28.52 -23.37
CA ALA A 168 18.67 -27.89 -24.27
C ALA A 168 19.09 -27.99 -25.73
N LEU A 169 18.12 -28.30 -26.59
CA LEU A 169 18.25 -28.19 -28.05
C LEU A 169 18.17 -26.72 -28.49
N LYS A 170 17.26 -25.97 -27.86
CA LYS A 170 17.06 -24.53 -28.08
C LYS A 170 16.30 -23.91 -26.90
N ILE A 171 16.47 -22.61 -26.73
CA ILE A 171 15.65 -21.78 -25.85
C ILE A 171 14.40 -21.34 -26.64
N THR A 172 13.22 -21.50 -26.05
CA THR A 172 11.95 -21.05 -26.62
C THR A 172 11.58 -19.66 -26.11
N ASP A 173 11.83 -19.39 -24.83
CA ASP A 173 11.62 -18.08 -24.21
C ASP A 173 12.54 -17.92 -23.00
N ALA A 174 12.93 -16.67 -22.73
CA ALA A 174 13.78 -16.31 -21.60
C ALA A 174 13.42 -14.89 -21.16
N THR A 175 12.76 -14.78 -20.01
CA THR A 175 12.33 -13.50 -19.46
C THR A 175 12.97 -13.26 -18.10
N ALA A 176 13.04 -12.00 -17.69
CA ALA A 176 13.55 -11.61 -16.39
C ALA A 176 12.63 -10.58 -15.73
N GLN A 177 12.58 -10.61 -14.39
CA GLN A 177 11.93 -9.63 -13.56
C GLN A 177 12.88 -9.20 -12.44
N VAL A 178 12.98 -7.90 -12.20
CA VAL A 178 13.68 -7.36 -11.02
C VAL A 178 12.70 -7.27 -9.86
N VAL A 179 13.09 -7.82 -8.71
CA VAL A 179 12.34 -7.72 -7.47
C VAL A 179 13.25 -7.09 -6.42
N VAL A 180 12.97 -5.85 -6.04
CA VAL A 180 13.63 -5.18 -4.92
C VAL A 180 13.16 -5.84 -3.63
N THR A 181 14.09 -6.37 -2.84
CA THR A 181 13.81 -7.05 -1.57
C THR A 181 13.99 -6.13 -0.37
N ASP A 182 14.92 -5.18 -0.45
CA ASP A 182 15.12 -4.17 0.59
C ASP A 182 15.70 -2.88 -0.02
N SER A 183 15.50 -1.76 0.68
CA SER A 183 16.21 -0.52 0.41
C SER A 183 16.33 0.31 1.67
N HIS A 184 17.53 0.77 1.99
CA HIS A 184 17.76 1.65 3.13
C HIS A 184 18.67 2.82 2.79
N VAL A 185 18.39 3.96 3.40
CA VAL A 185 19.11 5.20 3.18
C VAL A 185 20.32 5.25 4.10
N ILE A 186 21.49 5.55 3.51
CA ILE A 186 22.71 5.92 4.22
C ILE A 186 23.08 7.36 3.85
N GLU A 187 24.15 7.89 4.41
CA GLU A 187 24.60 9.25 4.07
C GLU A 187 24.90 9.38 2.57
N ASP A 188 24.22 10.31 1.90
CA ASP A 188 24.31 10.63 0.47
C ASP A 188 24.02 9.49 -0.53
N LYS A 189 23.57 8.32 -0.06
CA LYS A 189 23.33 7.14 -0.91
C LYS A 189 22.14 6.31 -0.43
N VAL A 190 21.63 5.47 -1.32
CA VAL A 190 20.66 4.43 -1.01
C VAL A 190 21.26 3.07 -1.36
N VAL A 191 21.25 2.14 -0.41
CA VAL A 191 21.53 0.74 -0.68
C VAL A 191 20.26 0.11 -1.21
N VAL A 192 20.34 -0.53 -2.37
CA VAL A 192 19.22 -1.26 -2.98
C VAL A 192 19.61 -2.72 -3.09
N GLU A 193 18.82 -3.59 -2.48
CA GLU A 193 19.00 -5.03 -2.52
C GLU A 193 17.82 -5.68 -3.21
N GLY A 194 18.09 -6.70 -4.01
CA GLY A 194 17.05 -7.39 -4.72
C GLY A 194 17.51 -8.68 -5.35
N ARG A 195 16.65 -9.21 -6.21
CA ARG A 195 16.96 -10.34 -7.06
C ARG A 195 16.46 -10.12 -8.48
N VAL A 196 17.23 -10.61 -9.44
CA VAL A 196 16.79 -10.80 -10.82
C VAL A 196 16.26 -12.23 -10.91
N ARG A 197 14.95 -12.36 -11.11
CA ARG A 197 14.29 -13.64 -11.33
C ARG A 197 14.17 -13.88 -12.83
N SER A 198 14.85 -14.89 -13.31
CA SER A 198 14.76 -15.35 -14.69
C SER A 198 13.78 -16.52 -14.81
N GLN A 199 13.00 -16.55 -15.88
CA GLN A 199 12.16 -17.70 -16.27
C GLN A 199 12.65 -18.18 -17.64
N ILE A 200 13.05 -19.44 -17.71
CA ILE A 200 13.69 -20.05 -18.87
C ILE A 200 12.79 -21.18 -19.37
N CYS A 201 12.32 -21.05 -20.61
CA CYS A 201 11.62 -22.11 -21.33
C CYS A 201 12.55 -22.66 -22.43
N TYR A 202 12.72 -23.97 -22.47
CA TYR A 202 13.61 -24.61 -23.45
C TYR A 202 13.11 -25.99 -23.86
N VAL A 203 13.49 -26.42 -25.06
CA VAL A 203 13.23 -27.80 -25.52
C VAL A 203 14.44 -28.66 -25.18
N SER A 204 14.24 -29.77 -24.47
CA SER A 204 15.32 -30.68 -24.07
C SER A 204 15.79 -31.55 -25.24
N LEU A 205 17.09 -31.85 -25.29
CA LEU A 205 17.70 -32.81 -26.21
C LEU A 205 17.31 -34.26 -25.90
N ASP A 206 16.97 -34.56 -24.65
CA ASP A 206 16.76 -35.94 -24.18
C ASP A 206 15.36 -36.46 -24.54
N ASP A 207 14.33 -35.63 -24.37
CA ASP A 207 12.92 -36.01 -24.54
C ASP A 207 12.17 -35.19 -25.59
N ASN A 208 12.78 -34.13 -26.12
CA ASN A 208 12.18 -33.19 -27.08
C ASN A 208 10.88 -32.56 -26.58
N LEU A 209 10.71 -32.45 -25.25
CA LEU A 209 9.63 -31.74 -24.58
C LEU A 209 10.09 -30.36 -24.13
N GLU A 210 9.13 -29.47 -23.88
CA GLU A 210 9.38 -28.17 -23.29
C GLU A 210 9.52 -28.29 -21.77
N HIS A 211 10.59 -27.70 -21.24
CA HIS A 211 10.89 -27.61 -19.82
C HIS A 211 10.90 -26.15 -19.41
N HIS A 212 10.57 -25.92 -18.14
CA HIS A 212 10.60 -24.61 -17.51
C HIS A 212 11.52 -24.63 -16.30
N GLN A 213 12.45 -23.67 -16.23
CA GLN A 213 13.38 -23.51 -15.12
C GLN A 213 13.43 -22.04 -14.68
N ALA A 214 13.37 -21.83 -13.38
CA ALA A 214 13.56 -20.51 -12.76
C ALA A 214 14.96 -20.40 -12.17
N ASP A 215 15.52 -19.20 -12.21
CA ASP A 215 16.78 -18.84 -11.54
C ASP A 215 16.62 -17.48 -10.84
N ASP A 216 17.19 -17.33 -9.64
CA ASP A 216 17.13 -16.09 -8.85
C ASP A 216 18.59 -15.65 -8.56
N ILE A 217 19.00 -14.50 -9.11
CA ILE A 217 20.33 -13.92 -8.86
C ILE A 217 20.16 -12.73 -7.93
N VAL A 218 20.77 -12.79 -6.74
CA VAL A 218 20.76 -11.64 -5.82
C VAL A 218 21.68 -10.54 -6.31
N PHE A 219 21.27 -9.29 -6.12
CA PHE A 219 22.10 -8.11 -6.35
C PHE A 219 22.02 -7.14 -5.17
N SER A 220 23.08 -6.34 -5.02
CA SER A 220 23.14 -5.22 -4.10
C SER A 220 23.90 -4.09 -4.80
N THR A 221 23.31 -2.90 -4.86
CA THR A 221 23.92 -1.72 -5.48
C THR A 221 23.74 -0.48 -4.62
N LEU A 222 24.58 0.53 -4.88
CA LEU A 222 24.54 1.84 -4.24
C LEU A 222 24.10 2.89 -5.25
N VAL A 223 23.02 3.58 -4.95
CA VAL A 223 22.53 4.71 -5.75
C VAL A 223 22.90 6.01 -5.06
N ASP A 224 23.68 6.85 -5.74
CA ASP A 224 24.04 8.19 -5.24
C ASP A 224 22.82 9.11 -5.21
N VAL A 225 22.48 9.62 -4.03
CA VAL A 225 21.41 10.60 -3.85
C VAL A 225 21.89 11.67 -2.86
N PRO A 226 22.67 12.68 -3.31
CA PRO A 226 23.27 13.66 -2.40
C PRO A 226 22.24 14.41 -1.54
N GLY A 227 22.53 14.60 -0.25
CA GLY A 227 21.71 15.31 0.71
C GLY A 227 20.74 14.44 1.52
N VAL A 228 20.73 13.12 1.27
CA VAL A 228 19.91 12.17 2.05
C VAL A 228 20.66 11.64 3.26
N ALA A 229 19.92 11.25 4.30
CA ALA A 229 20.48 10.75 5.55
C ALA A 229 19.69 9.55 6.11
N PRO A 230 20.31 8.73 6.99
CA PRO A 230 19.62 7.64 7.67
C PRO A 230 18.33 8.10 8.37
N GLY A 231 17.27 7.31 8.26
CA GLY A 231 15.94 7.62 8.80
C GLY A 231 14.95 8.17 7.75
N MET A 232 15.42 8.60 6.58
CA MET A 232 14.57 8.92 5.44
C MET A 232 14.03 7.64 4.77
N THR A 233 12.95 7.77 4.00
CA THR A 233 12.32 6.65 3.29
C THR A 233 12.75 6.63 1.83
N ALA A 234 13.31 5.51 1.36
CA ALA A 234 13.55 5.28 -0.06
C ALA A 234 12.39 4.50 -0.70
N LYS A 235 11.97 4.90 -1.89
CA LYS A 235 11.12 4.12 -2.78
C LYS A 235 11.90 3.82 -4.06
N VAL A 236 11.95 2.55 -4.43
CA VAL A 236 12.70 2.07 -5.60
C VAL A 236 11.73 1.45 -6.59
N ASN A 237 11.74 1.96 -7.82
CA ASN A 237 11.05 1.35 -8.94
C ASN A 237 12.08 0.75 -9.88
N SER A 238 11.83 -0.47 -10.36
CA SER A 238 12.73 -1.16 -11.29
C SER A 238 12.06 -1.43 -12.63
N ARG A 239 12.83 -1.39 -13.71
CA ARG A 239 12.39 -1.75 -15.06
C ARG A 239 13.46 -2.56 -15.77
N VAL A 240 13.10 -3.73 -16.30
CA VAL A 240 13.98 -4.49 -17.19
C VAL A 240 14.02 -3.81 -18.55
N GLU A 241 15.21 -3.53 -19.04
CA GLU A 241 15.43 -2.91 -20.34
C GLU A 241 15.70 -3.96 -21.41
N ASP A 242 16.58 -4.92 -21.11
CA ASP A 242 16.98 -5.96 -22.06
C ASP A 242 17.35 -7.27 -21.35
N VAL A 243 17.16 -8.38 -22.06
CA VAL A 243 17.52 -9.73 -21.62
C VAL A 243 18.24 -10.42 -22.77
N LEU A 244 19.56 -10.51 -22.65
CA LEU A 244 20.42 -11.21 -23.59
C LEU A 244 20.77 -12.58 -23.03
N TYR A 245 20.78 -13.59 -23.89
CA TYR A 245 21.15 -14.94 -23.49
C TYR A 245 21.90 -15.69 -24.59
N GLU A 246 22.79 -16.59 -24.19
CA GLU A 246 23.56 -17.45 -25.09
C GLU A 246 23.62 -18.87 -24.55
N LEU A 247 23.04 -19.82 -25.29
CA LEU A 247 23.06 -21.23 -24.95
C LEU A 247 24.45 -21.83 -25.25
N SER A 248 25.01 -22.57 -24.30
CA SER A 248 26.30 -23.23 -24.47
C SER A 248 26.26 -24.23 -25.62
N PRO A 249 27.40 -24.48 -26.31
CA PRO A 249 27.44 -25.40 -27.45
C PRO A 249 26.99 -26.84 -27.15
N ASP A 250 27.12 -27.28 -25.89
CA ASP A 250 26.69 -28.60 -25.42
C ASP A 250 25.25 -28.60 -24.87
N GLY A 251 24.58 -27.45 -24.87
CA GLY A 251 23.20 -27.28 -24.39
C GLY A 251 23.03 -27.32 -22.87
N THR A 252 24.11 -27.44 -22.08
CA THR A 252 23.99 -27.68 -20.64
C THR A 252 23.89 -26.41 -19.79
N ALA A 253 24.23 -25.24 -20.35
CA ALA A 253 24.24 -23.98 -19.63
C ALA A 253 23.75 -22.82 -20.49
N LEU A 254 23.10 -21.85 -19.85
CA LEU A 254 22.63 -20.63 -20.49
C LEU A 254 23.30 -19.43 -19.83
N ALA A 255 24.13 -18.70 -20.58
CA ALA A 255 24.66 -17.43 -20.13
C ALA A 255 23.56 -16.37 -20.23
N PHE A 256 23.33 -15.62 -19.16
CA PHE A 256 22.35 -14.54 -19.08
C PHE A 256 23.04 -13.20 -18.85
N GLN A 257 22.51 -12.18 -19.50
CA GLN A 257 22.79 -10.79 -19.19
C GLN A 257 21.47 -10.01 -19.17
N VAL A 258 21.10 -9.51 -18.00
CA VAL A 258 19.88 -8.72 -17.80
C VAL A 258 20.29 -7.28 -17.51
N ALA A 259 19.90 -6.36 -18.40
CA ALA A 259 20.05 -4.92 -18.19
C ALA A 259 18.76 -4.37 -17.59
N PHE A 260 18.86 -3.58 -16.52
CA PHE A 260 17.71 -3.00 -15.85
C PHE A 260 18.00 -1.63 -15.27
N GLU A 261 16.95 -0.82 -15.20
CA GLU A 261 16.95 0.51 -14.61
C GLU A 261 16.38 0.46 -13.18
N LEU A 262 17.00 1.20 -12.26
CA LEU A 262 16.50 1.46 -10.92
C LEU A 262 16.30 2.97 -10.75
N PHE A 263 15.05 3.39 -10.57
CA PHE A 263 14.69 4.76 -10.17
C PHE A 263 14.48 4.81 -8.66
N VAL A 264 15.32 5.57 -7.96
CA VAL A 264 15.25 5.76 -6.51
C VAL A 264 14.73 7.16 -6.19
N LYS A 265 13.73 7.23 -5.32
CA LYS A 265 13.20 8.46 -4.75
C LYS A 265 13.28 8.42 -3.24
N VAL A 266 13.95 9.40 -2.64
CA VAL A 266 14.05 9.51 -1.19
C VAL A 266 13.16 10.63 -0.69
N THR A 267 12.33 10.30 0.30
CA THR A 267 11.41 11.23 0.94
C THR A 267 11.60 11.28 2.44
N GLU A 268 11.30 12.43 3.03
CA GLU A 268 11.21 12.63 4.46
C GLU A 268 9.85 13.23 4.79
N ASP A 269 9.26 12.80 5.90
CA ASP A 269 8.05 13.41 6.44
C ASP A 269 8.38 14.78 7.01
N VAL A 270 7.73 15.81 6.48
CA VAL A 270 7.86 17.18 6.98
C VAL A 270 6.50 17.79 7.25
N GLU A 271 6.45 18.60 8.28
CA GLU A 271 5.27 19.36 8.66
C GLU A 271 5.45 20.80 8.18
N LEU A 272 4.55 21.22 7.30
CA LEU A 272 4.59 22.53 6.69
C LEU A 272 3.34 23.29 7.04
N ALA A 273 3.52 24.41 7.74
CA ALA A 273 2.48 25.42 7.86
C ALA A 273 2.47 26.24 6.57
N LEU A 274 1.35 26.22 5.83
CA LEU A 274 1.28 26.80 4.49
C LEU A 274 0.55 28.14 4.47
N ALA A 275 0.99 29.05 3.60
CA ALA A 275 0.25 30.27 3.30
C ALA A 275 -1.01 29.95 2.47
N PRO A 276 -2.17 30.58 2.76
CA PRO A 276 -3.36 30.42 1.93
C PRO A 276 -3.12 30.88 0.49
N GLY A 277 -3.73 30.20 -0.48
CA GLY A 277 -3.65 30.56 -1.89
C GLY A 277 -4.78 29.96 -2.72
N THR A 278 -4.53 29.72 -4.00
CA THR A 278 -5.55 29.26 -4.97
C THR A 278 -5.34 27.84 -5.45
N THR A 279 -4.15 27.27 -5.26
CA THR A 279 -3.87 25.89 -5.67
C THR A 279 -4.54 24.96 -4.68
N LEU A 280 -5.59 24.27 -5.13
CA LEU A 280 -6.33 23.33 -4.30
C LEU A 280 -5.58 21.99 -4.30
N ILE A 281 -5.01 21.62 -3.16
CA ILE A 281 -4.29 20.36 -2.98
C ILE A 281 -5.09 19.43 -2.08
N LYS A 282 -4.89 18.14 -2.24
CA LYS A 282 -5.26 17.12 -1.26
C LYS A 282 -4.06 16.90 -0.33
N ALA A 283 -4.25 17.19 0.94
CA ALA A 283 -3.19 17.17 1.94
C ALA A 283 -3.63 16.42 3.21
N GLU A 284 -2.67 15.84 3.90
CA GLU A 284 -2.88 15.27 5.23
C GLU A 284 -2.70 16.37 6.26
N GLN A 285 -3.79 16.85 6.84
CA GLN A 285 -3.75 17.80 7.95
C GLN A 285 -3.42 17.06 9.24
N VAL A 286 -2.47 17.58 10.01
CA VAL A 286 -2.19 17.08 11.37
C VAL A 286 -3.28 17.62 12.31
N VAL A 287 -4.13 16.72 12.82
CA VAL A 287 -5.23 17.04 13.74
C VAL A 287 -4.76 17.07 15.19
N GLY A 288 -3.83 16.19 15.53
CA GLY A 288 -3.21 16.14 16.84
C GLY A 288 -2.16 15.06 16.94
N GLU A 289 -1.33 15.15 17.96
CA GLU A 289 -0.24 14.24 18.20
C GLU A 289 -0.04 13.99 19.69
N ASP A 290 0.44 12.80 20.03
CA ASP A 290 0.85 12.46 21.40
C ASP A 290 1.82 11.27 21.38
N ASN A 291 2.52 11.05 22.50
CA ASN A 291 3.48 9.96 22.65
C ASN A 291 2.97 8.88 23.60
N LEU A 292 2.91 7.63 23.14
CA LEU A 292 2.74 6.48 24.02
C LEU A 292 4.12 5.99 24.50
N HIS A 293 4.37 6.12 25.79
CA HIS A 293 5.50 5.51 26.45
C HIS A 293 5.10 4.16 27.05
N THR A 294 5.80 3.09 26.71
CA THR A 294 5.54 1.75 27.23
C THR A 294 6.83 1.02 27.61
N LEU A 295 6.71 0.16 28.62
CA LEU A 295 7.77 -0.74 29.05
C LEU A 295 7.32 -2.17 28.74
N ILE A 296 7.99 -2.81 27.78
CA ILE A 296 7.72 -4.20 27.42
C ILE A 296 8.69 -5.07 28.20
N GLU A 297 8.15 -5.85 29.14
CA GLU A 297 8.92 -6.85 29.87
C GLU A 297 8.70 -8.24 29.27
N SER A 298 9.77 -8.94 28.94
CA SER A 298 9.76 -10.31 28.44
C SER A 298 10.83 -11.13 29.14
N THR A 299 10.65 -12.45 29.16
CA THR A 299 11.66 -13.40 29.62
C THR A 299 11.74 -14.51 28.60
N CYS A 300 12.92 -14.73 28.03
CA CYS A 300 13.15 -15.83 27.11
C CYS A 300 14.02 -16.92 27.74
N VAL A 301 13.78 -18.17 27.37
CA VAL A 301 14.63 -19.30 27.73
C VAL A 301 15.80 -19.38 26.73
N LEU A 302 17.01 -19.55 27.24
CA LEU A 302 18.22 -19.69 26.44
C LEU A 302 18.61 -21.17 26.37
N ALA A 303 18.64 -21.70 25.16
CA ALA A 303 19.06 -23.07 24.86
C ALA A 303 20.06 -23.02 23.69
N PRO A 304 21.34 -23.39 23.90
CA PRO A 304 21.93 -23.84 25.16
C PRO A 304 22.01 -22.73 26.23
N THR A 305 22.30 -23.11 27.48
CA THR A 305 22.54 -22.17 28.58
C THR A 305 23.62 -21.16 28.19
N ALA A 306 23.35 -19.88 28.40
CA ALA A 306 24.27 -18.81 28.08
C ALA A 306 25.29 -18.57 29.20
N GLN A 307 26.55 -18.43 28.80
CA GLN A 307 27.62 -17.95 29.67
C GLN A 307 27.58 -16.41 29.79
N ARG A 308 27.26 -15.72 28.69
CA ARG A 308 27.13 -14.25 28.63
C ARG A 308 26.25 -13.81 27.46
N ILE A 309 25.62 -12.65 27.62
CA ILE A 309 24.93 -11.95 26.53
C ILE A 309 25.92 -11.03 25.83
N LYS A 310 25.98 -11.10 24.50
CA LYS A 310 26.80 -10.19 23.69
C LYS A 310 26.03 -8.92 23.36
N GLN A 311 24.82 -9.06 22.85
CA GLN A 311 24.01 -7.96 22.37
C GLN A 311 22.54 -8.38 22.35
N VAL A 312 21.66 -7.42 22.63
CA VAL A 312 20.24 -7.52 22.31
C VAL A 312 19.88 -6.31 21.47
N THR A 313 19.27 -6.54 20.32
CA THR A 313 18.65 -5.49 19.51
C THR A 313 17.14 -5.65 19.57
N ALA A 314 16.42 -4.56 19.36
CA ALA A 314 14.98 -4.59 19.25
C ALA A 314 14.51 -3.65 18.15
N GLU A 315 13.55 -4.11 17.37
CA GLU A 315 12.88 -3.35 16.31
C GLU A 315 11.37 -3.51 16.47
N VAL A 316 10.62 -2.48 16.12
CA VAL A 316 9.16 -2.55 16.12
C VAL A 316 8.69 -2.77 14.68
N GLY A 317 7.87 -3.79 14.49
CA GLY A 317 7.25 -4.12 13.21
C GLY A 317 5.74 -4.30 13.35
N SER A 318 5.07 -4.46 12.20
CA SER A 318 3.64 -4.77 12.12
C SER A 318 2.75 -3.80 12.91
N VAL A 319 3.11 -2.51 12.89
CA VAL A 319 2.36 -1.48 13.62
C VAL A 319 1.04 -1.20 12.92
N ALA A 320 -0.05 -1.31 13.66
CA ALA A 320 -1.38 -0.92 13.23
C ALA A 320 -1.94 0.09 14.23
N ALA A 321 -2.69 1.06 13.70
CA ALA A 321 -3.38 2.06 14.50
C ALA A 321 -4.87 2.11 14.12
N ASN A 322 -5.73 2.27 15.13
CA ASN A 322 -7.16 2.45 14.95
C ASN A 322 -7.61 3.73 15.64
N VAL A 323 -8.19 4.65 14.88
CA VAL A 323 -8.72 5.91 15.39
C VAL A 323 -10.15 5.72 15.86
N ILE A 324 -10.39 6.00 17.14
CA ILE A 324 -11.72 5.99 17.76
C ILE A 324 -12.00 7.39 18.36
N PRO A 325 -13.23 7.70 18.77
CA PRO A 325 -13.54 9.01 19.36
C PRO A 325 -12.60 9.36 20.53
N GLY A 326 -11.79 10.41 20.34
CA GLY A 326 -10.87 10.97 21.32
C GLY A 326 -9.61 10.15 21.62
N LYS A 327 -9.35 9.03 20.91
CA LYS A 327 -8.22 8.13 21.19
C LYS A 327 -7.71 7.44 19.93
N VAL A 328 -6.44 7.04 19.96
CA VAL A 328 -5.86 6.13 18.97
C VAL A 328 -5.37 4.89 19.68
N ILE A 329 -5.85 3.72 19.27
CA ILE A 329 -5.35 2.42 19.73
C ILE A 329 -4.20 2.04 18.82
N VAL A 330 -3.05 1.67 19.40
CA VAL A 330 -1.86 1.23 18.68
C VAL A 330 -1.53 -0.19 19.07
N GLN A 331 -1.24 -1.03 18.08
CA GLN A 331 -0.86 -2.43 18.24
C GLN A 331 0.37 -2.70 17.37
N GLY A 332 1.24 -3.60 17.81
CA GLY A 332 2.40 -3.98 17.02
C GLY A 332 3.16 -5.16 17.61
N ILE A 333 4.26 -5.51 16.97
CA ILE A 333 5.15 -6.58 17.40
C ILE A 333 6.53 -5.98 17.65
N LEU A 334 7.06 -6.18 18.86
CA LEU A 334 8.45 -5.92 19.17
C LEU A 334 9.26 -7.18 18.84
N ARG A 335 10.09 -7.12 17.81
CA ARG A 335 11.07 -8.16 17.47
C ARG A 335 12.38 -7.91 18.21
N GLN A 336 12.83 -8.87 18.98
CA GLN A 336 14.11 -8.81 19.71
C GLN A 336 15.07 -9.86 19.14
N ARG A 337 16.29 -9.47 18.79
CA ARG A 337 17.37 -10.41 18.44
C ARG A 337 18.40 -10.44 19.54
N ILE A 338 18.68 -11.64 20.05
CA ILE A 338 19.54 -11.89 21.20
C ILE A 338 20.75 -12.68 20.74
N TYR A 339 21.91 -12.06 20.84
CA TYR A 339 23.19 -12.68 20.54
C TYR A 339 23.89 -13.04 21.85
N PHE A 340 24.22 -14.32 22.03
CA PHE A 340 24.86 -14.80 23.25
C PHE A 340 25.92 -15.87 22.99
N THR A 341 26.81 -16.09 23.96
CA THR A 341 27.79 -17.18 23.93
C THR A 341 27.30 -18.27 24.88
N GLY A 342 27.18 -19.50 24.37
CA GLY A 342 26.79 -20.68 25.15
C GLY A 342 27.91 -21.16 26.07
N VAL A 343 27.57 -22.07 27.00
CA VAL A 343 28.56 -22.76 27.85
C VAL A 343 29.52 -23.67 27.07
N ASP A 344 29.24 -23.91 25.79
CA ASP A 344 30.08 -24.62 24.82
C ASP A 344 30.98 -23.68 24.00
N ASP A 345 31.06 -22.39 24.38
CA ASP A 345 31.84 -21.34 23.71
C ASP A 345 31.37 -21.02 22.26
N ILE A 346 30.20 -21.51 21.86
CA ILE A 346 29.59 -21.22 20.54
C ILE A 346 28.71 -19.96 20.64
N ASN A 347 28.64 -19.19 19.56
CA ASN A 347 27.75 -18.03 19.47
C ASN A 347 26.39 -18.43 18.90
N TYR A 348 25.34 -18.00 19.58
CA TYR A 348 23.96 -18.25 19.21
C TYR A 348 23.22 -16.96 18.96
N GLU A 349 22.23 -17.05 18.08
CA GLU A 349 21.24 -16.02 17.83
C GLU A 349 19.86 -16.60 18.16
N ARG A 350 19.04 -15.78 18.81
CA ARG A 350 17.65 -16.11 19.10
C ARG A 350 16.77 -14.90 18.82
N GLU A 351 15.69 -15.13 18.09
CA GLU A 351 14.67 -14.13 17.84
C GLU A 351 13.46 -14.36 18.75
N GLU A 352 12.89 -13.29 19.28
CA GLU A 352 11.68 -13.29 20.09
C GLU A 352 10.73 -12.21 19.58
N GLU A 353 9.45 -12.55 19.44
CA GLU A 353 8.39 -11.61 19.05
C GLU A 353 7.47 -11.36 20.25
N VAL A 354 7.41 -10.10 20.69
CA VAL A 354 6.57 -9.69 21.82
C VAL A 354 5.49 -8.75 21.33
N PRO A 355 4.21 -9.18 21.25
CA PRO A 355 3.14 -8.29 20.86
C PRO A 355 2.88 -7.23 21.93
N PHE A 356 2.54 -6.01 21.51
CA PHE A 356 2.15 -4.94 22.41
C PHE A 356 0.87 -4.26 21.93
N MET A 357 0.15 -3.65 22.87
CA MET A 357 -1.02 -2.82 22.63
C MET A 357 -1.04 -1.67 23.62
N GLY A 358 -1.44 -0.49 23.16
CA GLY A 358 -1.72 0.65 24.01
C GLY A 358 -2.62 1.65 23.31
N TYR A 359 -2.82 2.81 23.93
CA TYR A 359 -3.55 3.90 23.32
C TYR A 359 -2.99 5.26 23.74
N VAL A 360 -3.16 6.26 22.88
CA VAL A 360 -2.97 7.68 23.19
C VAL A 360 -4.31 8.40 23.19
N ALA A 361 -4.43 9.49 23.97
CA ALA A 361 -5.63 10.30 24.04
C ALA A 361 -5.46 11.56 23.19
N ILE A 362 -6.11 11.58 22.03
CA ILE A 362 -6.07 12.71 21.10
C ILE A 362 -7.52 13.18 20.93
N GLY A 363 -7.88 14.28 21.60
CA GLY A 363 -9.27 14.69 21.81
C GLY A 363 -10.07 14.94 20.52
N GLU A 364 -9.41 15.41 19.47
CA GLU A 364 -10.02 15.71 18.17
C GLU A 364 -10.11 14.49 17.24
N ALA A 365 -9.60 13.34 17.67
CA ALA A 365 -9.60 12.13 16.85
C ALA A 365 -11.01 11.56 16.68
N VAL A 366 -11.42 11.29 15.44
CA VAL A 366 -12.72 10.69 15.09
C VAL A 366 -12.58 9.57 14.06
N PRO A 367 -13.52 8.61 14.00
CA PRO A 367 -13.50 7.54 13.01
C PRO A 367 -13.41 8.08 11.57
N GLY A 368 -12.58 7.44 10.74
CA GLY A 368 -12.32 7.85 9.35
C GLY A 368 -11.02 8.64 9.17
N MET A 369 -10.44 9.20 10.24
CA MET A 369 -9.07 9.71 10.24
C MET A 369 -8.06 8.57 10.21
N SER A 370 -6.85 8.85 9.74
CA SER A 370 -5.73 7.92 9.79
C SER A 370 -4.80 8.25 10.96
N ALA A 371 -3.95 7.29 11.35
CA ALA A 371 -2.95 7.50 12.37
C ALA A 371 -1.58 7.02 11.87
N LEU A 372 -0.61 7.93 11.90
CA LEU A 372 0.78 7.64 11.62
C LEU A 372 1.51 7.38 12.95
N VAL A 373 2.15 6.22 13.05
CA VAL A 373 2.87 5.81 14.26
C VAL A 373 4.35 5.64 13.94
N THR A 374 5.19 6.40 14.62
CA THR A 374 6.65 6.32 14.51
C THR A 374 7.22 5.72 15.81
N PRO A 375 7.61 4.43 15.80
CA PRO A 375 8.18 3.79 16.97
C PRO A 375 9.65 4.17 17.17
N LYS A 376 10.07 4.23 18.43
CA LYS A 376 11.46 4.45 18.84
C LYS A 376 11.80 3.62 20.06
N VAL A 377 12.78 2.74 19.93
CA VAL A 377 13.34 1.99 21.06
C VAL A 377 14.32 2.91 21.81
N ASN A 378 13.92 3.39 22.97
CA ASN A 378 14.72 4.30 23.79
C ASN A 378 15.78 3.57 24.62
N GLY A 379 15.60 2.27 24.88
CA GLY A 379 16.60 1.47 25.59
C GLY A 379 16.16 0.04 25.83
N ILE A 380 17.15 -0.82 26.10
CA ILE A 380 16.97 -2.22 26.45
C ILE A 380 17.78 -2.49 27.71
N VAL A 381 17.11 -2.94 28.77
CA VAL A 381 17.74 -3.46 29.98
C VAL A 381 17.62 -4.98 29.96
N GLN A 382 18.70 -5.67 30.31
CA GLN A 382 18.77 -7.13 30.25
C GLN A 382 19.36 -7.71 31.55
N GLU A 383 18.77 -8.79 32.03
CA GLU A 383 19.18 -9.49 33.26
C GLU A 383 19.26 -11.00 32.98
N LEU A 384 20.47 -11.53 32.87
CA LEU A 384 20.71 -12.97 32.70
C LEU A 384 20.53 -13.67 34.06
N SER A 385 19.82 -14.80 34.08
CA SER A 385 19.66 -15.62 35.28
C SER A 385 21.01 -16.12 35.79
N SER A 386 21.10 -16.41 37.10
CA SER A 386 22.32 -17.00 37.68
C SER A 386 22.67 -18.36 37.10
N SER A 387 21.68 -19.10 36.60
CA SER A 387 21.85 -20.38 35.89
C SER A 387 22.24 -20.20 34.42
N GLY A 388 22.06 -19.01 33.83
CA GLY A 388 22.31 -18.72 32.42
C GLY A 388 21.24 -19.24 31.45
N ASP A 389 20.19 -19.87 31.96
CA ASP A 389 19.13 -20.53 31.19
C ASP A 389 17.98 -19.60 30.78
N SER A 390 17.95 -18.38 31.30
CA SER A 390 16.92 -17.41 30.97
C SER A 390 17.44 -15.98 31.02
N LEU A 391 16.89 -15.14 30.16
CA LEU A 391 17.20 -13.72 30.06
C LEU A 391 15.90 -12.95 30.22
N ARG A 392 15.83 -12.06 31.21
CA ARG A 392 14.77 -11.06 31.31
C ARG A 392 15.17 -9.82 30.55
N GLN A 393 14.29 -9.32 29.70
CA GLN A 393 14.45 -8.06 28.98
C GLN A 393 13.39 -7.05 29.42
N LYS A 394 13.79 -5.78 29.46
CA LYS A 394 12.88 -4.64 29.58
C LYS A 394 13.19 -3.66 28.47
N VAL A 395 12.26 -3.49 27.54
CA VAL A 395 12.40 -2.60 26.40
C VAL A 395 11.57 -1.36 26.64
N MET A 396 12.24 -0.20 26.67
CA MET A 396 11.60 1.12 26.77
C MET A 396 11.26 1.57 25.36
N LEU A 397 9.96 1.62 25.06
CA LEU A 397 9.44 1.97 23.75
C LEU A 397 8.65 3.27 23.84
N GLU A 398 8.94 4.18 22.92
CA GLU A 398 8.18 5.40 22.67
C GLU A 398 7.53 5.27 21.29
N LEU A 399 6.23 5.51 21.21
CA LEU A 399 5.49 5.58 19.95
C LEU A 399 4.98 7.00 19.78
N HIS A 400 5.53 7.73 18.81
CA HIS A 400 4.97 9.01 18.41
C HIS A 400 3.77 8.78 17.50
N VAL A 401 2.59 9.24 17.91
CA VAL A 401 1.33 9.00 17.20
C VAL A 401 0.77 10.32 16.71
N ARG A 402 0.57 10.45 15.39
CA ARG A 402 -0.05 11.60 14.74
C ARG A 402 -1.38 11.17 14.12
N VAL A 403 -2.46 11.89 14.42
CA VAL A 403 -3.76 11.72 13.76
C VAL A 403 -3.81 12.65 12.56
N LEU A 404 -4.10 12.07 11.40
CA LEU A 404 -4.15 12.76 10.13
C LEU A 404 -5.55 12.73 9.55
N GLN A 405 -5.95 13.85 8.95
CA GLN A 405 -7.17 13.94 8.18
C GLN A 405 -6.83 14.41 6.77
N THR A 406 -7.23 13.61 5.77
CA THR A 406 -7.19 14.04 4.38
C THR A 406 -8.18 15.16 4.15
N VAL A 407 -7.69 16.31 3.68
CA VAL A 407 -8.50 17.50 3.38
C VAL A 407 -8.14 18.08 2.01
N GLN A 408 -9.05 18.87 1.43
CA GLN A 408 -8.70 19.77 0.34
C GLN A 408 -8.32 21.14 0.92
N ALA A 409 -7.12 21.63 0.60
CA ALA A 409 -6.57 22.87 1.12
C ALA A 409 -6.17 23.80 -0.03
N ALA A 410 -6.58 25.07 0.03
CA ALA A 410 -6.20 26.08 -0.95
C ALA A 410 -4.93 26.79 -0.48
N VAL A 411 -3.81 26.53 -1.16
CA VAL A 411 -2.46 26.94 -0.72
C VAL A 411 -1.76 27.77 -1.77
N ALA A 412 -0.77 28.55 -1.34
CA ALA A 412 0.09 29.32 -2.23
C ALA A 412 1.29 28.48 -2.69
N GLU A 413 1.57 28.52 -3.99
CA GLU A 413 2.83 28.03 -4.54
C GLU A 413 3.91 29.11 -4.39
N ALA A 414 5.13 28.69 -4.07
CA ALA A 414 6.28 29.58 -4.05
C ALA A 414 6.67 29.95 -5.48
N ALA A 415 7.05 31.21 -5.71
CA ALA A 415 7.57 31.64 -7.00
C ALA A 415 8.83 30.84 -7.37
N GLU A 416 8.90 30.37 -8.62
CA GLU A 416 10.15 29.84 -9.19
C GLU A 416 11.17 30.97 -9.22
N LEU A 417 12.30 30.79 -8.52
CA LEU A 417 13.43 31.72 -8.49
C LEU A 417 14.45 31.39 -9.60
#